data_AF-A0A1A6GJB1-F1
#
_entry.id   AF-A0A1A6GJB1-F1
#
_cell.length_a   1.000
_cell.length_b   1.000
_cell.length_c   1.000
_cell.angle_alpha   90.00
_cell.angle_beta   90.00
_cell.angle_gamma   90.00
#
_symmetry.space_group_name_H-M   'P 1'
#
loop_
_entity.id
_entity.type
_entity.pdbx_description
1 polymer ?
#
loop_
_entity_poly.entity_id
_entity_poly.type
_entity_poly.pdbx_seq_one_letter_code
_entity_poly.pdbx_strand_id
1 'polypeptide(L)'
;KASRKNQKWRGPDENIRANLRQYGLEKFYLDVLVSDASKPSWRKGTYFDAIITDQSHVPVSLSYHLSDMFFDLLNFAAETLVLGGRLVYWLPVYTPE
;
A
#
# COMPACT_ATOMS: atom_id res chain seq x y z
N LYS A 1 24.39 3.17 -13.72
CA LYS A 1 23.54 4.38 -13.83
C LYS A 1 22.12 3.93 -14.12
N ALA A 2 21.12 4.24 -13.28
CA ALA A 2 19.74 3.91 -13.61
C ALA A 2 19.34 4.62 -14.91
N SER A 3 18.81 3.86 -15.89
CA SER A 3 18.47 4.36 -17.24
C SER A 3 17.50 5.56 -17.22
N ARG A 4 16.74 5.73 -16.14
CA ARG A 4 15.62 6.69 -16.05
C ARG A 4 15.79 7.82 -15.05
N LYS A 5 17.01 8.12 -14.60
CA LYS A 5 17.29 9.10 -13.53
C LYS A 5 16.70 10.51 -13.76
N ASN A 6 16.43 10.93 -15.01
CA ASN A 6 15.93 12.27 -15.36
C ASN A 6 14.57 12.27 -16.08
N GLN A 7 13.86 11.15 -16.13
CA GLN A 7 12.59 11.04 -16.87
C GLN A 7 11.41 11.30 -15.92
N LYS A 8 10.75 12.46 -16.07
CA LYS A 8 9.61 12.86 -15.21
C LYS A 8 8.28 12.21 -15.60
N TRP A 9 8.09 11.90 -16.88
CA TRP A 9 6.85 11.36 -17.40
C TRP A 9 6.94 9.86 -17.61
N ARG A 10 5.91 9.16 -17.15
CA ARG A 10 5.71 7.74 -17.41
C ARG A 10 5.00 7.55 -18.74
N GLY A 11 5.39 6.51 -19.48
CA GLY A 11 4.66 6.09 -20.68
C GLY A 11 3.23 5.64 -20.36
N PRO A 12 2.32 5.62 -21.35
CA PRO A 12 0.91 5.24 -21.14
C PRO A 12 0.73 3.86 -20.48
N ASP A 13 1.64 2.92 -20.77
CA ASP A 13 1.64 1.56 -20.20
C ASP A 13 2.60 1.37 -19.02
N GLU A 14 3.18 2.44 -18.47
CA GLU A 14 4.09 2.36 -17.30
C GLU A 14 3.31 2.46 -15.97
N ASN A 15 2.36 1.55 -15.80
CA ASN A 15 1.45 1.50 -14.66
C ASN A 15 1.22 0.06 -14.17
N ILE A 16 0.63 -0.08 -12.99
CA ILE A 16 0.44 -1.40 -12.37
C ILE A 16 -0.54 -2.29 -13.14
N ARG A 17 -1.52 -1.71 -13.85
CA ARG A 17 -2.46 -2.46 -14.69
C ARG A 17 -1.74 -3.15 -15.84
N ALA A 18 -0.82 -2.44 -16.50
CA ALA A 18 0.00 -3.02 -17.58
C ALA A 18 0.88 -4.18 -17.07
N ASN A 19 1.46 -4.05 -15.87
CA ASN A 19 2.19 -5.15 -15.24
C ASN A 19 1.28 -6.37 -15.02
N LEU A 20 0.09 -6.18 -14.44
CA LEU A 20 -0.86 -7.28 -14.20
C LEU A 20 -1.34 -7.91 -15.52
N ARG A 21 -1.54 -7.11 -16.57
CA ARG A 21 -1.87 -7.60 -17.91
C ARG A 21 -0.78 -8.47 -18.50
N GLN A 22 0.49 -8.08 -18.35
CA GLN A 22 1.64 -8.88 -18.80
C GLN A 22 1.66 -10.28 -18.16
N TYR A 23 1.23 -10.39 -16.89
CA TYR A 23 1.14 -11.66 -16.18
C TYR A 23 -0.21 -12.38 -16.33
N GLY A 24 -1.15 -11.86 -17.13
CA GLY A 24 -2.49 -12.45 -17.32
C GLY A 24 -3.42 -12.31 -16.09
N LEU A 25 -3.11 -11.38 -15.18
CA LEU A 25 -3.83 -11.14 -13.93
C LEU A 25 -4.77 -9.93 -13.97
N GLU A 26 -4.86 -9.22 -15.10
CA GLU A 26 -5.70 -8.02 -15.26
C GLU A 26 -7.18 -8.26 -14.91
N LYS A 27 -7.71 -9.47 -15.12
CA LYS A 27 -9.09 -9.83 -14.74
C LYS A 27 -9.40 -9.70 -13.24
N PHE A 28 -8.38 -9.65 -12.38
CA PHE A 28 -8.52 -9.47 -10.93
C PHE A 28 -8.26 -8.01 -10.50
N TYR A 29 -7.88 -7.15 -11.43
CA TYR A 29 -7.63 -5.74 -11.15
C TYR A 29 -8.95 -4.97 -11.17
N LEU A 30 -9.18 -4.16 -10.14
CA LEU A 30 -10.33 -3.26 -10.05
C LEU A 30 -9.95 -1.85 -10.51
N ASP A 31 -9.28 -1.09 -9.66
CA ASP A 31 -8.73 0.23 -9.99
C ASP A 31 -7.66 0.67 -8.97
N VAL A 32 -7.03 1.83 -9.18
CA VAL A 32 -6.15 2.49 -8.21
C VAL A 32 -6.86 3.66 -7.56
N LEU A 33 -6.88 3.69 -6.22
CA LEU A 33 -7.34 4.82 -5.43
C LEU A 33 -6.14 5.52 -4.81
N VAL A 34 -6.07 6.85 -4.95
CA VAL A 34 -5.13 7.69 -4.20
C VAL A 34 -5.85 8.17 -2.94
N SER A 35 -5.46 7.61 -1.80
CA SER A 35 -5.99 7.98 -0.48
C SER A 35 -4.87 7.93 0.54
N ASP A 36 -5.02 8.71 1.59
CA ASP A 36 -4.23 8.56 2.81
C ASP A 36 -4.82 7.42 3.64
N ALA A 37 -3.98 6.52 4.15
CA ALA A 37 -4.43 5.40 4.99
C ALA A 37 -4.78 5.86 6.42
N SER A 38 -4.15 6.94 6.91
CA SER A 38 -4.47 7.56 8.20
C SER A 38 -5.86 8.24 8.22
N LYS A 39 -6.41 8.51 7.03
CA LYS A 39 -7.72 9.14 6.84
C LYS A 39 -8.52 8.30 5.85
N PRO A 40 -9.10 7.17 6.30
CA PRO A 40 -9.77 6.23 5.42
C PRO A 40 -10.89 6.93 4.64
N SER A 41 -10.84 6.84 3.31
CA SER A 41 -11.90 7.39 2.44
C SER A 41 -13.14 6.50 2.35
N TRP A 42 -13.13 5.36 3.05
CA TRP A 42 -14.21 4.38 3.03
C TRP A 42 -15.34 4.80 3.96
N ARG A 43 -16.57 4.35 3.64
CA ARG A 43 -17.65 4.38 4.63
C ARG A 43 -17.28 3.42 5.77
N LYS A 44 -17.86 3.62 6.95
CA LYS A 44 -17.63 2.67 8.05
C LYS A 44 -18.29 1.33 7.72
N GLY A 45 -17.52 0.24 7.84
CA GLY A 45 -17.98 -1.12 7.58
C GLY A 45 -16.84 -2.02 7.10
N THR A 46 -17.13 -3.32 7.03
CA THR A 46 -16.17 -4.32 6.56
C THR A 46 -16.35 -4.56 5.06
N TYR A 47 -15.24 -4.52 4.31
CA TYR A 47 -15.24 -4.59 2.84
C TYR A 47 -14.24 -5.59 2.28
N PHE A 48 -13.19 -5.91 3.03
CA PHE A 48 -12.05 -6.68 2.51
C PHE A 48 -11.88 -8.00 3.26
N ASP A 49 -11.61 -9.06 2.51
CA ASP A 49 -11.18 -10.35 3.06
C ASP A 49 -9.69 -10.33 3.43
N ALA A 50 -8.90 -9.55 2.69
CA ALA A 50 -7.47 -9.41 2.91
C ALA A 50 -6.96 -8.02 2.55
N ILE A 51 -5.96 -7.55 3.31
CA ILE A 51 -5.20 -6.33 3.03
C ILE A 51 -3.72 -6.72 2.97
N ILE A 52 -3.05 -6.28 1.91
CA ILE A 52 -1.61 -6.51 1.68
C ILE A 52 -0.93 -5.15 1.58
N THR A 53 0.08 -4.91 2.42
CA THR A 53 0.84 -3.66 2.42
C THR A 53 2.34 -3.89 2.30
N ASP A 54 3.01 -2.95 1.62
CA ASP A 54 4.46 -2.86 1.55
C ASP A 54 4.88 -1.45 2.00
N GLN A 55 5.35 -1.35 3.24
CA GLN A 55 5.87 -0.10 3.78
C GLN A 55 7.34 0.04 3.38
N SER A 56 7.58 0.69 2.24
CA SER A 56 8.93 1.11 1.86
C SER A 56 9.46 2.16 2.83
N HIS A 57 10.71 2.01 3.29
CA HIS A 57 11.39 3.02 4.11
C HIS A 57 11.62 4.29 3.27
N VAL A 58 10.71 5.24 3.38
CA VAL A 58 10.87 6.58 2.79
C VAL A 58 11.51 7.47 3.86
N PRO A 59 12.62 8.18 3.56
CA PRO A 59 13.18 9.15 4.48
C PRO A 59 12.11 10.20 4.81
N VAL A 60 11.76 10.28 6.08
CA VAL A 60 10.69 11.12 6.60
C VAL A 60 10.97 12.59 6.33
N SER A 61 10.12 13.24 5.55
CA SER A 61 10.08 14.70 5.40
C SER A 61 9.15 15.39 6.42
N LEU A 62 8.45 14.60 7.25
CA LEU A 62 7.48 15.04 8.26
C LEU A 62 7.68 14.26 9.57
N SER A 63 7.34 14.89 10.71
CA SER A 63 7.32 14.25 12.03
C SER A 63 6.15 13.26 12.12
N TYR A 64 6.34 12.07 11.59
CA TYR A 64 5.38 10.98 11.65
C TYR A 64 6.16 9.71 12.00
N HIS A 65 5.94 9.21 13.22
CA HIS A 65 6.74 8.11 13.74
C HIS A 65 6.29 6.79 13.10
N LEU A 66 7.22 5.82 13.07
CA LEU A 66 6.92 4.45 12.64
C LEU A 66 5.71 3.89 13.41
N SER A 67 5.62 4.16 14.72
CA SER A 67 4.48 3.76 15.55
C SER A 67 3.14 4.29 15.04
N ASP A 68 3.08 5.56 14.62
CA ASP A 68 1.86 6.20 14.16
C ASP A 68 1.36 5.53 12.87
N MET A 69 2.27 5.25 11.94
CA MET A 69 1.97 4.48 10.72
C MET A 69 1.42 3.10 11.02
N PHE A 70 1.97 2.42 12.03
CA PHE A 70 1.49 1.09 12.42
C PHE A 70 0.10 1.16 13.03
N PHE A 71 -0.17 2.12 13.92
CA PHE A 71 -1.50 2.28 14.50
C PHE A 71 -2.55 2.59 13.43
N ASP A 72 -2.24 3.46 12.48
CA ASP A 72 -3.18 3.80 11.42
C ASP A 72 -3.48 2.61 10.50
N LEU A 73 -2.47 1.80 10.17
CA LEU A 73 -2.68 0.56 9.43
C LEU A 73 -3.55 -0.44 10.21
N LEU A 74 -3.27 -0.63 11.50
CA LEU A 74 -4.03 -1.57 12.34
C LEU A 74 -5.48 -1.11 12.53
N ASN A 75 -5.70 0.18 12.75
CA ASN A 75 -7.04 0.76 12.86
C ASN A 75 -7.82 0.63 11.55
N PHE A 76 -7.18 0.95 10.42
CA PHE A 76 -7.78 0.75 9.10
C PHE A 76 -8.20 -0.71 8.88
N ALA A 77 -7.32 -1.65 9.21
CA ALA A 77 -7.61 -3.08 9.07
C ALA A 77 -8.74 -3.53 10.00
N ALA A 78 -8.78 -3.08 11.25
CA ALA A 78 -9.82 -3.42 12.20
C ALA A 78 -11.21 -2.93 11.77
N GLU A 79 -11.28 -1.77 11.11
CA GLU A 79 -12.55 -1.23 10.62
C GLU A 79 -13.01 -1.87 9.31
N THR A 80 -12.07 -2.23 8.42
CA THR A 80 -12.39 -2.59 7.04
C THR A 80 -12.28 -4.08 6.72
N LEU A 81 -11.62 -4.89 7.56
CA LEU A 81 -11.59 -6.34 7.38
C LEU A 81 -12.86 -6.99 7.92
N VAL A 82 -13.36 -7.98 7.19
CA VAL A 82 -14.38 -8.90 7.71
C VAL A 82 -13.83 -9.69 8.90
N LEU A 83 -14.72 -10.20 9.77
CA LEU A 83 -14.31 -11.11 10.84
C LEU A 83 -13.62 -12.34 10.24
N GLY A 84 -12.40 -12.65 10.73
CA GLY A 84 -11.56 -13.71 10.18
C GLY A 84 -10.74 -13.33 8.94
N GLY A 85 -10.83 -12.07 8.49
CA GLY A 85 -10.00 -11.51 7.43
C GLY A 85 -8.51 -11.43 7.82
N ARG A 86 -7.64 -11.21 6.82
CA ARG A 86 -6.19 -11.27 7.00
C ARG A 86 -5.50 -9.95 6.66
N LEU A 87 -4.75 -9.41 7.61
CA LEU A 87 -3.80 -8.33 7.37
C LEU A 87 -2.40 -8.92 7.14
N VAL A 88 -1.77 -8.57 6.02
CA VAL A 88 -0.39 -8.93 5.69
C VAL A 88 0.41 -7.66 5.50
N TYR A 89 1.48 -7.48 6.29
CA TYR A 89 2.36 -6.32 6.24
C TYR A 89 3.80 -6.72 6.53
N TRP A 90 4.74 -5.89 6.08
CA TRP A 90 6.16 -6.05 6.36
C TRP A 90 6.60 -5.09 7.47
N LEU A 91 7.31 -5.62 8.49
CA LEU A 91 7.83 -4.85 9.62
C LEU A 91 9.36 -4.88 9.59
N PRO A 92 10.05 -3.74 9.40
CA PRO A 92 11.50 -3.70 9.54
C PRO A 92 11.88 -3.98 11.00
N VAL A 93 12.52 -5.13 11.24
CA VAL A 93 13.09 -5.45 12.55
C VAL A 93 14.54 -4.95 12.56
N TYR A 94 14.85 -4.04 13.48
CA TYR A 94 16.24 -3.66 13.74
C TYR A 94 16.87 -4.72 14.64
N THR A 95 17.88 -5.42 14.12
CA THR A 95 18.78 -6.25 14.92
C THR A 95 20.00 -5.40 15.27
N PRO A 96 20.18 -4.97 16.54
CA PRO A 96 21.43 -4.36 16.95
C PRO A 96 22.56 -5.38 16.83
N GLU A 97 23.68 -4.96 16.20
CA GLU A 97 24.96 -5.67 16.28
C GLU A 97 25.63 -5.46 17.65
#